data_AF-A0A949NGP2-F1
#
_entry.id   AF-A0A949NGP2-F1
#
_cell.length_a   1.000
_cell.length_b   1.000
_cell.length_c   1.000
_cell.angle_alpha   90.00
_cell.angle_beta   90.00
_cell.angle_gamma   90.00
#
_symmetry.space_group_name_H-M   'P 1'
#
loop_
_entity.id
_entity.type
_entity.pdbx_description
1 polymer ?
#
loop_
_entity_poly.entity_id
_entity_poly.type
_entity_poly.pdbx_seq_one_letter_code
_entity_poly.pdbx_strand_id
1 'polypeptide(L)'
;MKKMTILTLTIMMTGLLAGSALAVPRLQTYIVDSEFYGNFQHVEEDVWVTTARNFDLKVVGYWASADIDDSKLTNSFDVLKSPMAYDQMDTYLVISVPTGQSGTVWINGVEINSFYNYGDPGLAGSAPSWYTKTLLPSLKNYNFYHAGSLDNDDVNAWHYDHGIIHEPGWGDEMLFDFVVSGFDWTHVDAVGRDSFGKLHKAPHSHDSSYFATPEPGTLSLLGLGLLGIAPLLRKKKSN
;
A
#
# COMPACT_ATOMS: atom_id res chain seq x y z
N MET A 1 -42.10 25.54 15.70
CA MET A 1 -40.72 26.09 15.70
C MET A 1 -39.74 25.24 16.49
N LYS A 2 -39.95 24.96 17.79
CA LYS A 2 -39.01 24.16 18.62
C LYS A 2 -38.58 22.80 18.06
N LYS A 3 -39.48 22.07 17.38
CA LYS A 3 -39.18 20.74 16.80
C LYS A 3 -38.22 20.78 15.59
N MET A 4 -38.28 21.85 14.77
CA MET A 4 -37.33 22.01 13.67
C MET A 4 -35.92 22.33 14.18
N THR A 5 -35.82 23.18 15.21
CA THR A 5 -34.51 23.56 15.77
C THR A 5 -33.76 22.38 16.36
N ILE A 6 -34.47 21.44 17.01
CA ILE A 6 -33.88 20.21 17.55
C ILE A 6 -33.36 19.31 16.41
N LEU A 7 -34.15 19.12 15.35
CA LEU A 7 -33.74 18.27 14.21
C LEU A 7 -32.51 18.82 13.49
N THR A 8 -32.45 20.13 13.25
CA THR A 8 -31.30 20.77 12.60
C THR A 8 -30.04 20.65 13.47
N LEU A 9 -30.17 20.82 14.78
CA LEU A 9 -29.05 20.67 15.71
C LEU A 9 -28.55 19.21 15.75
N THR A 10 -29.45 18.23 15.75
CA THR A 10 -29.09 16.81 15.73
C THR A 10 -28.35 16.44 14.44
N ILE A 11 -28.82 16.89 13.26
CA ILE A 11 -28.16 16.62 11.98
C ILE A 11 -26.76 17.24 11.93
N MET A 12 -26.60 18.48 12.41
CA MET A 12 -25.29 19.12 12.51
C MET A 12 -24.37 18.37 13.47
N MET A 13 -24.87 17.89 14.61
CA MET A 13 -24.08 17.15 15.59
C MET A 13 -23.67 15.77 15.07
N THR A 14 -24.54 15.06 14.35
CA THR A 14 -24.16 13.78 13.69
C THR A 14 -23.20 14.00 12.53
N GLY A 15 -23.29 15.11 11.80
CA GLY A 15 -22.32 15.47 10.75
C GLY A 15 -20.93 15.82 11.32
N LEU A 16 -20.88 16.46 12.49
CA LEU A 16 -19.63 16.80 13.18
C LEU A 16 -18.96 15.60 13.87
N LEU A 17 -19.74 14.56 14.21
CA LEU A 17 -19.22 13.33 14.82
C LEU A 17 -18.85 12.25 13.78
N ALA A 18 -19.18 12.47 12.50
CA ALA A 18 -18.79 11.60 11.40
C ALA A 18 -17.38 11.92 10.87
N GLY A 19 -16.45 12.21 11.77
CA GLY A 19 -15.03 12.22 11.42
C GLY A 19 -14.65 10.81 10.98
N SER A 20 -14.27 10.66 9.72
CA SER A 20 -13.77 9.40 9.19
C SER A 20 -12.52 9.02 9.98
N ALA A 21 -12.66 8.11 10.95
CA ALA A 21 -11.52 7.44 11.56
C ALA A 21 -10.95 6.45 10.55
N LEU A 22 -10.32 6.98 9.49
CA LEU A 22 -9.59 6.18 8.52
C LEU A 22 -8.27 5.80 9.18
N ALA A 23 -8.30 4.65 9.87
CA ALA A 23 -7.07 4.05 10.36
C ALA A 23 -6.23 3.68 9.13
N VAL A 24 -5.11 4.37 8.97
CA VAL A 24 -4.16 4.06 7.90
C VAL A 24 -3.75 2.60 8.02
N PRO A 25 -3.91 1.79 6.96
CA PRO A 25 -3.49 0.41 6.99
C PRO A 25 -1.99 0.31 7.17
N ARG A 26 -1.58 -0.66 7.99
CA ARG A 26 -0.18 -0.87 8.31
C ARG A 26 0.62 -1.53 7.17
N LEU A 27 -0.07 -2.16 6.24
CA LEU A 27 0.50 -2.78 5.05
C LEU A 27 -0.34 -2.34 3.87
N GLN A 28 0.31 -2.01 2.75
CA GLN A 28 -0.32 -1.54 1.53
C GLN A 28 0.42 -2.09 0.31
N THR A 29 -0.28 -2.32 -0.80
CA THR A 29 0.34 -2.74 -2.06
C THR A 29 -0.01 -1.85 -3.24
N TYR A 30 0.95 -1.70 -4.16
CA TYR A 30 0.78 -0.94 -5.39
C TYR A 30 1.25 -1.77 -6.56
N ILE A 31 0.33 -2.06 -7.49
CA ILE A 31 0.63 -2.87 -8.67
C ILE A 31 0.47 -1.98 -9.88
N VAL A 32 1.58 -1.65 -10.55
CA VAL A 32 1.55 -0.83 -11.76
C VAL A 32 0.65 -1.49 -12.82
N ASP A 33 -0.20 -0.69 -13.46
CA ASP A 33 -1.13 -1.14 -14.50
C ASP A 33 -2.12 -2.23 -14.05
N SER A 34 -2.40 -2.33 -12.75
CA SER A 34 -3.50 -3.15 -12.26
C SER A 34 -4.87 -2.51 -12.50
N GLU A 35 -5.89 -3.33 -12.65
CA GLU A 35 -7.27 -2.91 -12.73
C GLU A 35 -8.00 -3.34 -11.47
N PHE A 36 -8.77 -2.41 -10.89
CA PHE A 36 -9.67 -2.74 -9.78
C PHE A 36 -10.82 -3.59 -10.32
N TYR A 37 -10.86 -4.86 -9.92
CA TYR A 37 -11.75 -5.83 -10.54
C TYR A 37 -13.01 -6.06 -9.70
N GLY A 38 -13.89 -5.06 -9.62
CA GLY A 38 -15.07 -5.09 -8.74
C GLY A 38 -16.27 -5.95 -9.21
N ASN A 39 -16.14 -6.83 -10.21
CA ASN A 39 -17.31 -7.52 -10.78
C ASN A 39 -17.03 -8.95 -11.32
N PHE A 40 -16.54 -9.85 -10.46
CA PHE A 40 -16.47 -11.28 -10.78
C PHE A 40 -17.69 -12.03 -10.22
N GLN A 41 -18.61 -12.43 -11.11
CA GLN A 41 -19.67 -13.42 -10.83
C GLN A 41 -20.50 -13.22 -9.53
N HIS A 42 -20.97 -12.00 -9.26
CA HIS A 42 -21.88 -11.68 -8.13
C HIS A 42 -21.28 -11.81 -6.73
N VAL A 43 -19.95 -11.84 -6.61
CA VAL A 43 -19.28 -11.58 -5.35
C VAL A 43 -18.50 -10.29 -5.54
N GLU A 44 -18.81 -9.26 -4.76
CA GLU A 44 -18.04 -8.01 -4.71
C GLU A 44 -16.66 -8.38 -4.14
N GLU A 45 -15.72 -8.69 -5.02
CA GLU A 45 -14.34 -8.98 -4.65
C GLU A 45 -13.55 -7.73 -4.99
N ASP A 46 -13.48 -6.81 -4.03
CA ASP A 46 -12.59 -5.66 -4.08
C ASP A 46 -11.16 -6.19 -4.16
N VAL A 47 -10.63 -6.52 -5.34
CA VAL A 47 -9.24 -6.99 -5.49
C VAL A 47 -8.60 -6.39 -6.72
N TRP A 48 -7.28 -6.22 -6.66
CA TRP A 48 -6.50 -5.74 -7.79
C TRP A 48 -5.90 -6.91 -8.54
N VAL A 49 -6.13 -6.96 -9.85
CA VAL A 49 -5.56 -7.95 -10.75
C VAL A 49 -4.85 -7.25 -11.89
N THR A 50 -3.88 -7.91 -12.48
CA THR A 50 -3.23 -7.43 -13.69
C THR A 50 -3.19 -8.51 -14.75
N THR A 51 -3.33 -8.09 -16.01
CA THR A 51 -3.09 -8.90 -17.21
C THR A 51 -1.73 -8.60 -17.84
N ALA A 52 -1.00 -7.62 -17.29
CA ALA A 52 0.33 -7.25 -17.73
C ALA A 52 1.31 -8.42 -17.52
N ARG A 53 2.20 -8.60 -18.49
CA ARG A 53 3.22 -9.65 -18.45
C ARG A 53 4.44 -9.25 -17.64
N ASN A 54 4.73 -7.94 -17.60
CA ASN A 54 5.78 -7.36 -16.79
C ASN A 54 5.16 -6.20 -16.03
N PHE A 55 5.37 -6.12 -14.72
CA PHE A 55 4.89 -5.02 -13.90
C PHE A 55 5.73 -4.87 -12.65
N ASP A 56 5.74 -3.66 -12.08
CA ASP A 56 6.34 -3.40 -10.78
C ASP A 56 5.28 -3.54 -9.68
N LEU A 57 5.68 -4.18 -8.58
CA LEU A 57 4.93 -4.20 -7.34
C LEU A 57 5.72 -3.43 -6.27
N LYS A 58 5.05 -2.51 -5.58
CA LYS A 58 5.55 -1.91 -4.34
C LYS A 58 4.75 -2.42 -3.16
N VAL A 59 5.43 -2.82 -2.10
CA VAL A 59 4.83 -3.16 -0.82
C VAL A 59 5.32 -2.17 0.22
N VAL A 60 4.41 -1.52 0.93
CA VAL A 60 4.73 -0.47 1.90
C VAL A 60 4.26 -0.89 3.28
N GLY A 61 5.17 -0.85 4.24
CA GLY A 61 4.86 -0.94 5.66
C GLY A 61 4.71 0.48 6.20
N TYR A 62 3.57 0.80 6.80
CA TYR A 62 3.31 2.13 7.34
C TYR A 62 2.96 2.06 8.82
N TRP A 63 3.72 2.79 9.64
CA TRP A 63 3.46 2.96 11.05
C TRP A 63 2.96 4.39 11.26
N ALA A 64 1.65 4.50 11.48
CA ALA A 64 1.09 5.76 11.96
C ALA A 64 1.70 6.06 13.33
N SER A 65 2.17 7.30 13.50
CA SER A 65 2.68 7.75 14.78
C SER A 65 1.60 7.57 15.85
N ALA A 66 1.82 6.64 16.77
CA ALA A 66 0.83 6.33 17.81
C ALA A 66 0.59 7.58 18.65
N ASP A 67 -0.63 8.12 18.60
CA ASP A 67 -1.11 9.20 19.48
C ASP A 67 -0.11 10.35 19.69
N ILE A 68 0.46 10.91 18.61
CA ILE A 68 0.89 12.30 18.73
C ILE A 68 -0.39 13.12 18.81
N ASP A 69 -0.70 13.55 20.04
CA ASP A 69 -1.75 14.53 20.34
C ASP A 69 -1.66 15.69 19.35
N ASP A 70 -2.54 15.64 18.35
CA ASP A 70 -2.53 16.54 17.18
C ASP A 70 -2.65 18.01 17.60
N SER A 71 -3.24 18.25 18.80
CA SER A 71 -3.30 19.56 19.43
C SER A 71 -1.95 20.16 19.83
N LYS A 72 -0.88 19.36 19.84
CA LYS A 72 0.50 19.77 20.16
C LYS A 72 1.40 19.86 18.93
N LEU A 73 0.93 19.44 17.76
CA LEU A 73 1.65 19.58 16.50
C LEU A 73 1.50 21.00 15.99
N THR A 74 2.47 21.86 16.30
CA THR A 74 2.48 23.24 15.79
C THR A 74 2.87 23.34 14.32
N ASN A 75 3.47 22.28 13.75
CA ASN A 75 3.83 22.17 12.34
C ASN A 75 3.71 20.71 11.87
N SER A 76 3.32 20.49 10.61
CA SER A 76 3.22 19.16 9.97
C SER A 76 4.54 18.36 9.97
N PHE A 77 5.67 19.02 10.22
CA PHE A 77 6.99 18.39 10.35
C PHE A 77 7.31 17.92 11.79
N ASP A 78 6.50 18.27 12.79
CA ASP A 78 6.70 17.83 14.18
C ASP A 78 6.30 16.35 14.38
N VAL A 79 5.50 15.76 13.48
CA VAL A 79 5.13 14.33 13.49
C VAL A 79 6.37 13.42 13.39
N LEU A 80 7.44 13.93 12.77
CA LEU A 80 8.69 13.21 12.57
C LEU A 80 9.62 13.23 13.81
N LYS A 81 9.25 13.94 14.89
CA LYS A 81 10.19 14.25 15.99
C LYS A 81 10.23 13.24 17.13
N SER A 82 9.28 12.33 17.23
CA SER A 82 9.35 11.24 18.20
C SER A 82 9.47 9.91 17.47
N PRO A 83 10.64 9.24 17.54
CA PRO A 83 10.76 7.90 16.99
C PRO A 83 9.80 6.99 17.75
N MET A 84 8.98 6.25 17.00
CA MET A 84 8.18 5.19 17.60
C MET A 84 9.09 4.11 18.19
N ALA A 85 8.52 3.27 19.05
CA ALA A 85 9.21 2.05 19.42
C ALA A 85 9.51 1.26 18.13
N TYR A 86 10.76 0.81 17.99
CA TYR A 86 11.16 0.00 16.85
C TYR A 86 10.26 -1.23 16.77
N ASP A 87 9.76 -1.48 15.56
CA ASP A 87 8.88 -2.57 15.26
C ASP A 87 9.13 -3.01 13.83
N GLN A 88 8.96 -4.30 13.56
CA GLN A 88 9.27 -4.90 12.27
C GLN A 88 8.17 -5.89 11.89
N MET A 89 8.04 -6.14 10.60
CA MET A 89 7.01 -6.96 10.01
C MET A 89 7.59 -7.89 8.95
N ASP A 90 7.58 -9.19 9.27
CA ASP A 90 7.96 -10.24 8.34
C ASP A 90 6.85 -10.39 7.29
N THR A 91 7.20 -10.17 6.03
CA THR A 91 6.25 -9.95 4.94
C THR A 91 6.33 -11.05 3.88
N TYR A 92 5.17 -11.45 3.39
CA TYR A 92 5.00 -12.48 2.37
C TYR A 92 4.10 -11.93 1.26
N LEU A 93 4.45 -12.24 0.01
CA LEU A 93 3.58 -12.01 -1.13
C LEU A 93 2.70 -13.23 -1.33
N VAL A 94 1.41 -13.01 -1.55
CA VAL A 94 0.46 -14.04 -1.90
C VAL A 94 0.08 -13.86 -3.35
N ILE A 95 0.51 -14.82 -4.16
CA ILE A 95 0.35 -14.76 -5.61
C ILE A 95 -0.75 -15.74 -5.97
N SER A 96 -1.76 -15.28 -6.71
CA SER A 96 -2.79 -16.14 -7.25
C SER A 96 -2.89 -16.02 -8.77
N VAL A 97 -3.18 -17.16 -9.39
CA VAL A 97 -3.27 -17.33 -10.84
C VAL A 97 -4.52 -18.14 -11.21
N PRO A 98 -5.00 -18.04 -12.46
CA PRO A 98 -6.15 -18.79 -12.93
C PRO A 98 -5.96 -20.31 -12.78
N THR A 99 -7.04 -21.01 -12.39
CA THR A 99 -7.04 -22.47 -12.36
C THR A 99 -7.06 -23.10 -13.73
N GLY A 100 -6.42 -24.26 -13.86
CA GLY A 100 -6.38 -25.02 -15.11
C GLY A 100 -5.41 -24.46 -16.15
N GLN A 101 -4.69 -23.39 -15.80
CA GLN A 101 -3.61 -22.84 -16.61
C GLN A 101 -2.26 -23.26 -16.06
N SER A 102 -1.24 -23.21 -16.91
CA SER A 102 0.14 -23.53 -16.55
C SER A 102 1.02 -22.40 -17.03
N GLY A 103 1.94 -22.00 -16.17
CA GLY A 103 2.74 -20.81 -16.37
C GLY A 103 3.77 -20.66 -15.28
N THR A 104 4.46 -19.53 -15.33
CA THR A 104 5.56 -19.21 -14.43
C THR A 104 5.47 -17.74 -14.08
N VAL A 105 5.73 -17.44 -12.81
CA VAL A 105 5.94 -16.08 -12.31
C VAL A 105 7.40 -15.95 -11.91
N TRP A 106 8.05 -14.86 -12.28
CA TRP A 106 9.37 -14.50 -11.76
C TRP A 106 9.24 -13.26 -10.90
N ILE A 107 9.90 -13.27 -9.74
CA ILE A 107 9.95 -12.14 -8.80
C ILE A 107 11.43 -11.80 -8.61
N ASN A 108 11.85 -10.62 -9.08
CA ASN A 108 13.27 -10.21 -9.07
C ASN A 108 14.19 -11.30 -9.69
N GLY A 109 13.72 -11.94 -10.76
CA GLY A 109 14.41 -13.05 -11.44
C GLY A 109 14.33 -14.42 -10.76
N VAL A 110 13.70 -14.54 -9.59
CA VAL A 110 13.47 -15.83 -8.90
C VAL A 110 12.22 -16.49 -9.46
N GLU A 111 12.38 -17.71 -9.99
CA GLU A 111 11.29 -18.46 -10.61
C GLU A 111 10.33 -19.08 -9.57
N ILE A 112 9.03 -18.84 -9.77
CA ILE A 112 7.90 -19.41 -9.02
C ILE A 112 7.02 -20.18 -10.00
N ASN A 113 7.06 -21.52 -9.94
CA ASN A 113 6.38 -22.41 -10.90
C ASN A 113 5.44 -23.43 -10.24
N SER A 114 5.34 -23.45 -8.91
CA SER A 114 4.43 -24.33 -8.17
C SER A 114 3.27 -23.53 -7.57
N PHE A 115 2.07 -23.75 -8.08
CA PHE A 115 0.85 -23.16 -7.52
C PHE A 115 -0.06 -24.27 -7.02
N TYR A 116 -0.52 -24.13 -5.78
CA TYR A 116 -1.30 -25.16 -5.09
C TYR A 116 -2.77 -24.77 -5.05
N ASN A 117 -3.63 -25.79 -5.16
CA ASN A 117 -5.06 -25.59 -4.96
C ASN A 117 -5.39 -25.35 -3.48
N TYR A 118 -6.44 -24.58 -3.21
CA TYR A 118 -7.05 -24.21 -1.90
C TYR A 118 -7.36 -25.34 -0.88
N GLY A 119 -6.90 -26.57 -1.09
CA GLY A 119 -7.01 -27.68 -0.12
C GLY A 119 -5.70 -28.16 0.48
N ASP A 120 -4.55 -27.69 -0.02
CA ASP A 120 -3.24 -28.25 0.32
C ASP A 120 -2.34 -27.13 0.91
N PRO A 121 -2.28 -26.97 2.25
CA PRO A 121 -1.50 -25.92 2.90
C PRO A 121 -0.01 -26.26 2.83
N GLY A 122 0.56 -26.19 1.63
CA GLY A 122 1.93 -26.60 1.35
C GLY A 122 2.92 -25.44 1.35
N LEU A 123 3.29 -24.94 2.52
CA LEU A 123 4.65 -24.49 2.83
C LEU A 123 4.85 -24.61 4.36
N ALA A 124 5.72 -25.54 4.77
CA ALA A 124 6.02 -25.79 6.17
C ALA A 124 6.74 -24.57 6.77
N GLY A 125 5.99 -23.72 7.47
CA GLY A 125 6.53 -22.58 8.22
C GLY A 125 5.70 -21.30 8.07
N SER A 126 5.23 -21.00 6.86
CA SER A 126 4.25 -19.94 6.62
C SER A 126 2.88 -20.58 6.79
N ALA A 127 2.24 -20.51 7.96
CA ALA A 127 0.91 -21.10 8.14
C ALA A 127 -0.11 -20.36 7.26
N PRO A 128 -0.40 -20.71 6.00
CA PRO A 128 -1.10 -19.82 5.08
C PRO A 128 -2.61 -19.87 5.33
N SER A 129 -3.05 -20.85 6.11
CA SER A 129 -4.44 -21.16 6.45
C SER A 129 -5.21 -20.03 7.11
N TRP A 130 -4.53 -19.02 7.67
CA TRP A 130 -5.17 -17.83 8.26
C TRP A 130 -5.41 -16.72 7.25
N TYR A 131 -4.53 -16.59 6.24
CA TYR A 131 -4.71 -15.61 5.19
C TYR A 131 -5.81 -16.06 4.23
N THR A 132 -5.77 -17.35 3.88
CA THR A 132 -6.69 -17.99 2.97
C THR A 132 -8.15 -18.04 3.49
N LYS A 133 -8.40 -17.92 4.79
CA LYS A 133 -9.77 -17.85 5.34
C LYS A 133 -10.56 -16.61 4.92
N THR A 134 -9.88 -15.53 4.55
CA THR A 134 -10.54 -14.27 4.13
C THR A 134 -10.48 -14.05 2.63
N LEU A 135 -9.65 -14.80 1.89
CA LEU A 135 -9.67 -14.77 0.43
C LEU A 135 -10.72 -15.73 -0.10
N LEU A 136 -11.51 -15.25 -1.05
CA LEU A 136 -12.63 -15.98 -1.61
C LEU A 136 -12.17 -17.12 -2.56
N PRO A 137 -13.01 -18.16 -2.72
CA PRO A 137 -12.67 -19.39 -3.45
C PRO A 137 -12.53 -19.25 -4.98
N SER A 138 -12.56 -18.03 -5.53
CA SER A 138 -12.36 -17.73 -6.97
C SER A 138 -10.87 -17.77 -7.38
N LEU A 139 -9.97 -17.47 -6.43
CA LEU A 139 -8.51 -17.42 -6.58
C LEU A 139 -7.87 -18.78 -6.25
N LYS A 140 -8.14 -19.82 -7.06
CA LYS A 140 -7.95 -21.20 -6.56
C LYS A 140 -6.53 -21.77 -6.62
N ASN A 141 -5.59 -21.17 -7.34
CA ASN A 141 -4.19 -21.58 -7.36
C ASN A 141 -3.32 -20.48 -6.72
N TYR A 142 -2.52 -20.82 -5.70
CA TYR A 142 -1.68 -19.84 -5.01
C TYR A 142 -0.25 -20.31 -4.76
N ASN A 143 0.64 -19.34 -4.57
CA ASN A 143 1.97 -19.51 -4.01
C ASN A 143 2.25 -18.41 -2.97
N PHE A 144 3.06 -18.73 -1.96
CA PHE A 144 3.55 -17.76 -0.99
C PHE A 144 5.04 -17.54 -1.23
N TYR A 145 5.41 -16.29 -1.44
CA TYR A 145 6.80 -15.87 -1.58
C TYR A 145 7.21 -15.07 -0.35
N HIS A 146 8.28 -15.47 0.34
CA HIS A 146 8.82 -14.67 1.44
C HIS A 146 9.49 -13.42 0.86
N ALA A 147 8.90 -12.27 1.17
CA ALA A 147 9.28 -10.98 0.57
C ALA A 147 10.49 -10.36 1.28
N GLY A 148 10.58 -10.55 2.60
CA GLY A 148 11.55 -9.90 3.46
C GLY A 148 10.91 -9.33 4.72
N SER A 149 11.59 -8.40 5.37
CA SER A 149 11.07 -7.67 6.53
C SER A 149 10.96 -6.20 6.19
N LEU A 150 9.87 -5.56 6.62
CA LEU A 150 9.69 -4.11 6.65
C LEU A 150 9.83 -3.67 8.10
N ASP A 151 10.40 -2.51 8.35
CA ASP A 151 10.45 -1.92 9.69
C ASP A 151 10.11 -0.44 9.67
N ASN A 152 10.19 0.21 10.84
CA ASN A 152 9.87 1.62 11.01
C ASN A 152 11.12 2.46 11.34
N ASP A 153 12.30 2.08 10.81
CA ASP A 153 13.55 2.78 11.09
C ASP A 153 13.78 4.03 10.21
N ASP A 154 13.06 4.14 9.08
CA ASP A 154 13.12 5.28 8.16
C ASP A 154 11.82 6.11 8.16
N VAL A 155 11.98 7.39 7.85
CA VAL A 155 10.95 8.41 7.67
C VAL A 155 10.76 8.65 6.17
N ASN A 156 10.64 7.56 5.41
CA ASN A 156 10.50 7.60 3.96
C ASN A 156 9.20 6.93 3.47
N ALA A 157 8.44 6.29 4.38
CA ALA A 157 7.17 5.70 4.05
C ALA A 157 6.10 6.77 3.91
N TRP A 158 5.29 6.64 2.88
CA TRP A 158 4.15 7.50 2.64
C TRP A 158 2.87 6.73 2.93
N HIS A 159 1.91 7.39 3.56
CA HIS A 159 0.55 6.89 3.55
C HIS A 159 -0.01 7.11 2.15
N TYR A 160 -0.42 6.04 1.48
CA TYR A 160 -1.23 6.20 0.29
C TYR A 160 -2.67 5.73 0.55
N ASP A 161 -3.62 6.56 0.14
CA ASP A 161 -5.05 6.31 0.30
C ASP A 161 -5.69 6.48 -1.09
N HIS A 162 -6.20 5.39 -1.67
CA HIS A 162 -6.82 5.40 -3.00
C HIS A 162 -5.98 6.10 -4.09
N GLY A 163 -4.65 5.91 -4.09
CA GLY A 163 -3.72 6.53 -5.05
C GLY A 163 -3.34 7.98 -4.75
N ILE A 164 -3.80 8.55 -3.63
CA ILE A 164 -3.38 9.87 -3.13
C ILE A 164 -2.23 9.66 -2.15
N ILE A 165 -1.10 10.34 -2.39
CA ILE A 165 0.00 10.43 -1.41
C ILE A 165 -0.43 11.41 -0.31
N HIS A 166 -0.52 10.92 0.93
CA HIS A 166 -0.83 11.71 2.12
C HIS A 166 0.45 12.14 2.85
N GLU A 167 0.40 12.17 4.18
CA GLU A 167 1.48 12.62 5.03
C GLU A 167 2.61 11.58 5.07
N PRO A 168 3.88 12.02 5.16
CA PRO A 168 4.99 11.12 5.43
C PRO A 168 4.83 10.52 6.83
N GLY A 169 5.13 9.25 6.95
CA GLY A 169 5.16 8.53 8.22
C GLY A 169 6.45 7.74 8.37
N TRP A 170 6.45 6.86 9.35
CA TRP A 170 7.55 5.92 9.56
C TRP A 170 7.23 4.61 8.88
N GLY A 171 8.24 3.99 8.29
CA GLY A 171 8.07 2.71 7.63
C GLY A 171 9.16 2.45 6.62
N ASP A 172 8.91 1.43 5.81
CA ASP A 172 9.82 0.97 4.78
C ASP A 172 9.02 0.51 3.55
N GLU A 173 9.68 0.42 2.40
CA GLU A 173 9.10 -0.07 1.16
C GLU A 173 9.98 -1.10 0.45
N MET A 174 9.35 -2.13 -0.09
CA MET A 174 10.00 -3.12 -0.95
C MET A 174 9.48 -3.00 -2.38
N LEU A 175 10.39 -3.04 -3.34
CA LEU A 175 10.09 -3.03 -4.77
C LEU A 175 10.37 -4.41 -5.37
N PHE A 176 9.46 -4.87 -6.21
CA PHE A 176 9.53 -6.16 -6.88
C PHE A 176 9.26 -5.98 -8.37
N ASP A 177 10.15 -6.54 -9.19
CA ASP A 177 9.95 -6.73 -10.63
C ASP A 177 9.26 -8.07 -10.85
N PHE A 178 8.05 -8.04 -11.42
CA PHE A 178 7.28 -9.22 -11.78
C PHE A 178 7.35 -9.48 -13.28
N VAL A 179 7.61 -10.75 -13.63
CA VAL A 179 7.40 -11.28 -14.98
C VAL A 179 6.43 -12.45 -14.90
N VAL A 180 5.41 -12.47 -15.75
CA VAL A 180 4.35 -13.49 -15.74
C VAL A 180 4.18 -14.07 -17.14
N SER A 181 4.27 -15.40 -17.25
CA SER A 181 4.05 -16.14 -18.49
C SER A 181 3.05 -17.27 -18.29
N GLY A 182 2.21 -17.55 -19.30
CA GLY A 182 1.30 -18.70 -19.31
C GLY A 182 -0.03 -18.54 -18.55
N PHE A 183 -0.22 -17.43 -17.83
CA PHE A 183 -1.46 -17.13 -17.10
C PHE A 183 -2.25 -15.98 -17.73
N ASP A 184 -3.57 -16.03 -17.75
CA ASP A 184 -4.41 -14.94 -18.31
C ASP A 184 -4.42 -13.69 -17.41
N TRP A 185 -4.33 -13.88 -16.10
CA TRP A 185 -4.24 -12.82 -15.10
C TRP A 185 -3.34 -13.26 -13.94
N THR A 186 -2.91 -12.31 -13.13
CA THR A 186 -2.25 -12.57 -11.85
C THR A 186 -2.76 -11.58 -10.82
N HIS A 187 -3.04 -12.10 -9.63
CA HIS A 187 -3.35 -11.33 -8.43
C HIS A 187 -2.16 -11.44 -7.48
N VAL A 188 -1.76 -10.32 -6.88
CA VAL A 188 -0.73 -10.29 -5.86
C VAL A 188 -1.24 -9.45 -4.70
N ASP A 189 -1.00 -9.93 -3.48
CA ASP A 189 -1.28 -9.20 -2.24
C ASP A 189 -0.10 -9.39 -1.27
N ALA A 190 0.00 -8.54 -0.25
CA ALA A 190 1.00 -8.63 0.79
C ALA A 190 0.37 -8.93 2.16
N VAL A 191 1.04 -9.79 2.89
CA VAL A 191 0.68 -10.14 4.26
C VAL A 191 1.88 -10.00 5.17
N GLY A 192 1.68 -9.39 6.32
CA GLY A 192 2.74 -9.12 7.27
C GLY A 192 2.45 -9.74 8.64
N ARG A 193 3.48 -10.18 9.33
CA ARG A 193 3.44 -10.56 10.74
C ARG A 193 4.38 -9.65 11.51
N ASP A 194 3.83 -8.88 12.44
CA ASP A 194 4.64 -8.02 13.30
C ASP A 194 5.41 -8.79 14.38
N SER A 195 6.28 -8.08 15.09
CA SER A 195 7.10 -8.60 16.18
C SER A 195 6.30 -9.22 17.34
N PHE A 196 5.02 -8.88 17.48
CA PHE A 196 4.10 -9.45 18.48
C PHE A 196 3.30 -10.64 17.95
N GLY A 197 3.52 -11.05 16.70
CA GLY A 197 2.79 -12.11 16.03
C GLY A 197 1.40 -11.70 15.53
N LYS A 198 1.04 -10.41 15.63
CA LYS A 198 -0.19 -9.88 15.04
C LYS A 198 0.01 -9.75 13.53
N LEU A 199 -1.08 -10.02 12.82
CA LEU A 199 -1.10 -10.11 11.38
C LEU A 199 -1.68 -8.84 10.79
N HIS A 200 -1.07 -8.38 9.71
CA HIS A 200 -1.49 -7.24 8.92
C HIS A 200 -1.68 -7.70 7.49
N LYS A 201 -2.71 -7.18 6.82
CA LYS A 201 -3.02 -7.45 5.41
C LYS A 201 -3.17 -6.10 4.74
N ALA A 202 -2.79 -6.01 3.48
CA ALA A 202 -3.17 -4.85 2.70
C ALA A 202 -4.68 -4.89 2.48
N PRO A 203 -5.45 -3.89 2.96
CA PRO A 203 -6.86 -3.84 2.68
C PRO A 203 -7.02 -3.38 1.24
N HIS A 204 -7.82 -4.11 0.49
CA HIS A 204 -7.98 -3.88 -0.94
C HIS A 204 -8.49 -2.48 -1.31
N SER A 205 -9.20 -1.81 -0.40
CA SER A 205 -9.62 -0.41 -0.56
C SER A 205 -8.47 0.59 -0.56
N HIS A 206 -7.29 0.21 -0.07
CA HIS A 206 -6.10 1.08 -0.01
C HIS A 206 -4.99 0.60 -0.94
N ASP A 207 -5.20 -0.52 -1.64
CA ASP A 207 -4.35 -0.91 -2.74
C ASP A 207 -4.60 0.01 -3.96
N SER A 208 -3.59 0.20 -4.80
CA SER A 208 -3.65 1.19 -5.88
C SER A 208 -2.89 0.75 -7.12
N SER A 209 -3.43 1.07 -8.30
CA SER A 209 -2.72 0.89 -9.56
C SER A 209 -1.72 1.99 -9.90
N TYR A 210 -1.77 3.09 -9.14
CA TYR A 210 -0.92 4.24 -9.35
C TYR A 210 0.35 4.14 -8.51
N PHE A 211 1.49 4.11 -9.19
CA PHE A 211 2.81 4.23 -8.57
C PHE A 211 3.13 5.70 -8.38
N ALA A 212 2.65 6.25 -7.28
CA ALA A 212 3.01 7.58 -6.87
C ALA A 212 4.41 7.54 -6.23
N THR A 213 5.47 7.19 -6.97
CA THR A 213 6.76 7.81 -6.61
C THR A 213 6.46 9.30 -6.60
N PRO A 214 6.69 10.05 -5.51
CA PRO A 214 6.52 11.49 -5.53
C PRO A 214 7.21 11.99 -6.79
N GLU A 215 6.40 12.39 -7.78
CA GLU A 215 7.00 12.82 -9.02
C GLU A 215 7.90 13.99 -8.66
N PRO A 216 8.95 14.26 -9.45
CA PRO A 216 9.93 15.28 -9.16
C PRO A 216 9.36 16.72 -9.21
N GLY A 217 8.17 17.00 -8.68
CA GLY A 217 7.72 18.32 -8.26
C GLY A 217 8.80 19.06 -7.48
N THR A 218 9.63 18.36 -6.70
CA THR A 218 10.84 18.91 -6.06
C THR A 218 11.93 19.31 -7.08
N LEU A 219 12.16 18.53 -8.14
CA LEU A 219 13.07 18.90 -9.24
C LEU A 219 12.49 20.00 -10.12
N SER A 220 11.17 20.08 -10.28
CA SER A 220 10.48 21.16 -10.98
C SER A 220 10.53 22.46 -10.18
N LEU A 221 10.38 22.40 -8.85
CA LEU A 221 10.57 23.54 -7.95
C LEU A 221 12.03 23.99 -7.90
N LEU A 222 12.99 23.04 -7.91
CA LEU A 222 14.42 23.32 -8.04
C LEU A 222 14.75 23.96 -9.40
N GLY A 223 14.17 23.45 -10.48
CA GLY A 223 14.33 23.99 -11.83
C GLY A 223 13.77 25.41 -11.97
N LEU A 224 12.58 25.67 -11.42
CA LEU A 224 11.97 27.00 -11.39
C LEU A 224 12.70 27.95 -10.44
N GLY A 225 13.19 27.46 -9.29
CA GLY A 225 13.99 28.24 -8.35
C GLY A 225 15.33 28.69 -8.95
N LEU A 226 16.02 27.80 -9.68
CA LEU A 226 17.27 28.12 -10.39
C LEU A 226 17.05 29.09 -11.55
N LEU A 227 15.96 28.93 -12.31
CA LEU A 227 15.57 29.87 -13.37
C LEU A 227 15.23 31.27 -12.82
N GLY A 228 14.67 31.35 -11.61
CA GLY A 228 14.41 32.63 -10.92
C GLY A 228 15.67 33.37 -10.47
N ILE A 229 16.77 32.64 -10.19
CA ILE A 229 18.05 33.22 -9.72
C ILE A 229 18.96 33.63 -10.88
N ALA A 230 18.85 32.99 -12.04
CA ALA A 230 19.69 33.26 -13.22
C ALA A 230 19.72 34.75 -13.67
N PRO A 231 18.62 35.53 -13.65
CA PRO A 231 18.63 36.95 -13.99
C PRO A 231 19.38 37.83 -12.97
N LEU A 232 19.40 37.42 -11.69
CA LEU A 232 20.04 38.16 -10.61
C LEU A 232 21.56 38.03 -10.67
N LEU A 233 22.06 36.86 -11.09
CA LEU A 233 23.50 36.62 -11.28
C LEU A 233 24.09 37.37 -12.48
N ARG A 234 23.28 37.69 -13.50
CA ARG A 234 23.70 38.47 -14.67
C ARG A 234 23.96 39.96 -14.40
N LYS A 235 23.55 40.50 -13.25
CA LYS A 235 23.71 41.95 -12.94
C LYS A 235 25.09 42.35 -12.38
N LYS A 236 26.03 41.43 -12.19
CA LYS A 236 27.32 41.72 -11.54
C LYS A 236 28.53 41.73 -12.49
N LYS A 237 28.46 42.52 -13.57
CA LYS A 237 29.64 42.91 -14.35
C LYS A 237 29.44 44.28 -15.00
N SER A 238 29.51 45.31 -14.17
CA SER A 238 29.71 46.70 -14.57
C SER A 238 30.38 47.40 -13.39
N ASN A 239 31.72 47.29 -13.36
CA ASN A 239 32.71 48.24 -12.85
C ASN A 239 34.05 47.52 -12.70
#